data_AF-A0A535RGU9-F1
#
_entry.id   AF-A0A535RGU9-F1
#
_cell.length_a   1.000
_cell.length_b   1.000
_cell.length_c   1.000
_cell.angle_alpha   90.00
_cell.angle_beta   90.00
_cell.angle_gamma   90.00
#
_symmetry.space_group_name_H-M   'P 1'
#
loop_
_entity.id
_entity.type
_entity.pdbx_description
1 polymer ?
#
loop_
_entity_poly.entity_id
_entity_poly.type
_entity_poly.pdbx_seq_one_letter_code
_entity_poly.pdbx_strand_id
1 'polypeptide(L)' 'MRYTTAENDFEVEVTRTLQKWCVTVYQLPNRDILAQDFFPERWKALARAQDFIRLLNQRNKKENAEAEVEL' A
#
# COMPACT_ATOMS: atom_id res chain seq x y z
N MET A 1 -3.10 11.74 2.50
CA MET A 1 -3.61 11.26 1.21
C MET A 1 -3.75 9.75 1.33
N ARG A 2 -4.89 9.17 0.96
CA ARG A 2 -5.16 7.74 1.19
C ARG A 2 -5.44 7.07 -0.15
N TYR A 3 -4.91 5.88 -0.32
CA TYR A 3 -5.11 5.02 -1.47
C TYR A 3 -5.54 3.65 -0.96
N THR A 4 -6.45 3.01 -1.66
CA THR A 4 -6.93 1.67 -1.31
C THR A 4 -6.72 0.75 -2.51
N THR A 5 -6.42 -0.52 -2.24
CA THR A 5 -6.34 -1.53 -3.31
C THR A 5 -7.73 -1.82 -3.87
N ALA A 6 -7.78 -2.41 -5.07
CA ALA A 6 -9.05 -2.67 -5.77
C ALA A 6 -9.98 -3.62 -4.97
N GLU A 7 -9.39 -4.54 -4.22
CA GLU A 7 -10.11 -5.52 -3.39
C GLU A 7 -10.32 -5.04 -1.94
N ASN A 8 -9.90 -3.82 -1.61
CA ASN A 8 -9.99 -3.24 -0.25
C ASN A 8 -9.26 -4.03 0.86
N ASP A 9 -8.33 -4.92 0.52
CA ASP A 9 -7.53 -5.66 1.50
C ASP A 9 -6.40 -4.82 2.11
N PHE A 10 -5.97 -3.76 1.42
CA PHE A 10 -4.87 -2.92 1.88
C PHE A 10 -5.18 -1.44 1.69
N GLU A 11 -4.74 -0.62 2.66
CA GLU A 11 -4.85 0.83 2.65
C GLU A 11 -3.46 1.45 2.76
N VAL A 12 -3.10 2.34 1.83
CA VAL A 12 -1.83 3.08 1.85
C VAL A 12 -2.11 4.54 2.16
N GLU A 13 -1.59 5.02 3.29
CA GLU A 13 -1.76 6.39 3.76
C GLU A 13 -0.45 7.17 3.65
N VAL A 14 -0.53 8.39 3.15
CA VAL A 14 0.56 9.37 3.10
C VAL A 14 0.22 10.56 3.98
N THR A 15 0.95 10.72 5.07
CA THR A 15 0.72 11.75 6.09
C THR A 15 1.94 12.65 6.23
N ARG A 16 1.72 13.96 6.40
CA ARG A 16 2.81 14.90 6.68
C ARG A 16 3.05 14.94 8.19
N THR A 17 4.26 14.57 8.59
CA THR A 17 4.78 14.76 9.95
C THR A 17 5.61 16.06 10.01
N LEU A 18 6.08 16.45 11.20
CA LEU A 18 6.76 17.73 11.47
C LEU A 18 7.83 18.12 10.43
N GLN A 19 8.67 17.18 9.97
CA GLN A 19 9.72 17.44 8.96
C GLN A 19 9.68 16.50 7.76
N LYS A 20 8.97 15.37 7.85
CA LYS A 20 9.00 14.29 6.86
C LYS A 20 7.59 13.90 6.44
N TRP A 21 7.47 13.29 5.29
CA TRP A 21 6.29 12.57 4.83
C TRP A 21 6.40 11.11 5.27
N CYS A 22 5.36 10.61 5.91
CA CYS A 22 5.22 9.22 6.31
C CYS A 22 4.30 8.52 5.32
N VAL A 23 4.71 7.34 4.85
CA VAL A 23 3.87 6.42 4.09
C VAL A 23 3.63 5.21 4.98
N THR A 24 2.37 4.90 5.27
CA THR A 24 1.97 3.76 6.09
C THR A 24 1.10 2.84 5.25
N VAL A 25 1.42 1.55 5.25
CA VAL A 25 0.62 0.50 4.62
C VAL A 25 -0.10 -0.27 5.71
N TYR A 26 -1.42 -0.28 5.64
CA TYR A 26 -2.31 -1.01 6.54
C TYR A 26 -2.89 -2.22 5.82
N GLN A 27 -2.97 -3.35 6.53
CA GLN A 27 -3.77 -4.51 6.14
C GLN A 27 -5.16 -4.39 6.74
N LEU A 28 -6.18 -4.44 5.89
CA LEU A 28 -7.58 -4.46 6.29
C LEU A 28 -8.04 -5.91 6.52
N PRO A 29 -9.08 -6.14 7.34
CA PRO A 29 -9.92 -5.14 8.01
C PRO A 29 -9.33 -4.56 9.32
N ASN A 30 -8.35 -5.24 9.93
CA ASN A 30 -7.84 -4.89 11.26
C ASN A 30 -7.02 -3.59 11.30
N ARG A 31 -6.63 -3.06 10.14
CA ARG A 31 -5.71 -1.92 10.00
C ARG A 31 -4.35 -2.18 10.64
N ASP A 32 -3.87 -3.41 10.52
CA ASP A 32 -2.54 -3.78 11.00
C ASP A 32 -1.47 -3.11 10.13
N ILE A 33 -0.46 -2.49 10.76
CA ILE A 33 0.61 -1.82 10.04
C ILE A 33 1.56 -2.87 9.49
N LEU A 34 1.60 -3.02 8.16
CA LEU A 34 2.54 -3.93 7.49
C LEU A 34 3.88 -3.26 7.22
N ALA A 35 3.85 -1.99 6.82
CA ALA A 35 5.04 -1.25 6.47
C ALA A 35 4.86 0.24 6.78
N GLN A 36 5.96 0.88 7.16
CA GLN A 36 6.01 2.31 7.38
C GLN A 36 7.35 2.87 6.89
N ASP A 37 7.29 3.90 6.04
CA ASP A 37 8.46 4.56 5.46
C ASP A 37 8.41 6.08 5.63
N PHE A 38 9.57 6.70 5.79
CA PHE A 38 9.70 8.15 5.99
C PHE A 38 10.55 8.79 4.90
N PHE A 39 9.99 9.81 4.24
CA PHE A 39 10.64 10.54 3.15
C PHE A 39 10.74 12.03 3.48
N PRO A 40 11.85 12.72 3.17
CA PRO A 40 11.95 14.16 3.37
C PRO A 40 10.99 14.95 2.46
N GLU A 41 10.82 14.50 1.21
CA GLU A 41 10.11 15.21 0.15
C GLU A 41 8.75 14.56 -0.18
N ARG A 42 7.76 15.40 -0.51
CA ARG A 42 6.37 14.96 -0.78
C ARG A 42 6.28 14.01 -1.95
N TRP A 43 6.97 14.34 -3.04
CA TRP A 43 6.88 13.62 -4.30
C TRP A 43 7.45 12.20 -4.19
N LYS A 44 8.51 12.00 -3.37
CA LYS A 44 9.05 10.66 -3.06
C LYS A 44 8.05 9.79 -2.30
N ALA A 45 7.39 10.36 -1.29
CA ALA A 45 6.36 9.66 -0.53
C ALA A 45 5.16 9.29 -1.42
N LEU A 46 4.74 10.19 -2.31
CA LEU A 46 3.65 9.92 -3.26
C LEU A 46 4.01 8.83 -4.27
N ALA A 47 5.21 8.87 -4.85
CA ALA A 47 5.68 7.84 -5.77
C ALA A 47 5.70 6.47 -5.07
N ARG A 48 6.18 6.42 -3.83
CA ARG A 48 6.20 5.17 -3.04
C ARG A 48 4.81 4.65 -2.71
N ALA A 49 3.87 5.52 -2.34
CA ALA A 49 2.50 5.09 -2.13
C ALA A 49 1.86 4.49 -3.39
N GLN A 50 2.13 5.08 -4.56
CA GLN A 50 1.67 4.54 -5.85
C GLN A 50 2.33 3.19 -6.18
N ASP A 51 3.62 3.02 -5.88
CA ASP A 51 4.31 1.74 -6.07
C ASP A 51 3.74 0.65 -5.17
N PHE A 52 3.44 0.93 -3.90
CA PHE A 52 2.79 -0.03 -3.00
C PHE A 52 1.43 -0.47 -3.54
N ILE A 53 0.59 0.47 -3.99
CA ILE A 53 -0.73 0.14 -4.57
C ILE A 53 -0.58 -0.75 -5.81
N ARG A 54 0.39 -0.45 -6.69
CA ARG A 54 0.65 -1.28 -7.88
C ARG A 54 1.12 -2.69 -7.50
N LEU A 55 2.04 -2.80 -6.55
CA LEU A 55 2.57 -4.09 -6.09
C LEU A 55 1.48 -4.94 -5.44
N LEU A 56 0.67 -4.35 -4.57
CA LEU A 56 -0.41 -5.05 -3.86
C LEU A 56 -1.50 -5.51 -4.84
N ASN A 57 -1.90 -4.66 -5.79
CA ASN A 57 -2.85 -5.05 -6.84
C ASN A 57 -2.29 -6.15 -7.77
N GLN A 58 -0.99 -6.15 -8.06
CA GLN A 58 -0.36 -7.21 -8.87
C GLN A 58 -0.24 -8.54 -8.11
N ARG A 59 0.02 -8.48 -6.80
CA ARG A 59 0.13 -9.67 -5.96
C ARG A 59 -1.20 -10.42 -5.88
N ASN A 60 -2.30 -9.71 -5.60
CA ASN A 60 -3.64 -10.33 -5.61
C ASN A 60 -3.97 -10.93 -6.99
N LYS A 61 -3.60 -10.26 -8.09
CA LYS A 61 -3.81 -10.82 -9.44
C LYS A 61 -3.04 -12.12 -9.69
N LYS A 62 -1.85 -12.28 -9.11
CA LYS A 62 -1.06 -13.52 -9.21
C LYS A 62 -1.60 -14.61 -8.29
N GLU A 63 -1.95 -14.29 -7.05
CA GLU A 63 -2.54 -15.26 -6.11
C GLU A 63 -3.85 -15.85 -6.65
N ASN A 64 -4.71 -15.02 -7.26
CA ASN A 64 -5.95 -15.51 -7.87
C ASN A 64 -5.69 -16.44 -9.08
N ALA A 65 -4.68 -16.12 -9.89
CA ALA A 65 -4.32 -16.94 -11.05
C ALA A 65 -3.63 -18.26 -10.66
N GLU A 66 -2.92 -18.31 -9.53
CA GLU A 66 -2.32 -19.54 -9.01
C GLU A 66 -3.37 -20.43 -8.33
N ALA A 67 -4.36 -19.83 -7.64
CA ALA A 67 -5.47 -20.57 -7.01
C ALA A 67 -6.42 -21.24 -8.03
N GLU A 68 -6.61 -20.67 -9.23
CA GLU A 68 -7.44 -21.26 -10.29
C GLU A 68 -6.79 -22.47 -10.98
N VAL A 69 -5.48 -22.67 -10.85
CA VAL A 69 -4.74 -23.77 -11.52
C VAL A 69 -4.66 -25.03 -10.65
N GLU A 70 -4.95 -24.93 -9.35
CA GLU A 70 -4.98 -26.06 -8.41
C GLU A 70 -6.37 -26.69 -8.20
N LEU A 71 -7.41 -26.24 -8.94
CA LEU A 71 -8.78 -26.78 -8.94
C LEU A 71 -9.06 -27.65 -10.17
#